data_AF-A0A661L9M0-F1
#
_entry.id   AF-A0A661L9M0-F1
#
_cell.length_a   1.000
_cell.length_b   1.000
_cell.length_c   1.000
_cell.angle_alpha   90.00
_cell.angle_beta   90.00
_cell.angle_gamma   90.00
#
_symmetry.space_group_name_H-M   'P 1'
#
loop_
_entity.id
_entity.type
_entity.pdbx_description
1 polymer ?
#
loop_
_entity_poly.entity_id
_entity_poly.type
_entity_poly.pdbx_seq_one_letter_code
_entity_poly.pdbx_strand_id
1 'polypeptide(L)' 'MTRLPQTPTQKIHRNKTLSFSWQGRPMKGLKGDSVASALFANGVRIFSRS' A
#
# COMPACT_ATOMS: atom_id res chain seq x y z
N MET A 1 -7.69 -2.07 -7.33
CA MET A 1 -8.19 -0.70 -7.11
C MET A 1 -7.10 0.27 -7.54
N THR A 2 -7.47 1.37 -8.19
CA THR A 2 -6.52 2.41 -8.61
C THR A 2 -6.20 3.30 -7.41
N ARG A 3 -4.92 3.60 -7.16
CA ARG A 3 -4.53 4.54 -6.09
C ARG A 3 -5.08 5.93 -6.39
N LEU A 4 -5.35 6.70 -5.35
CA LEU A 4 -5.79 8.10 -5.48
C LEU A 4 -4.78 8.92 -6.32
N PRO A 5 -5.20 10.01 -6.96
CA PRO A 5 -4.30 10.94 -7.64
C PRO A 5 -3.20 11.47 -6.72
N GLN A 6 -2.07 11.90 -7.30
CA GLN A 6 -0.98 12.45 -6.51
C GLN A 6 -1.39 13.81 -5.93
N THR A 7 -1.14 14.02 -4.65
CA THR A 7 -1.32 15.33 -4.00
C THR A 7 0.01 15.86 -3.49
N PRO A 8 0.19 17.18 -3.36
CA PRO A 8 1.39 17.78 -2.78
C PRO A 8 1.66 17.33 -1.33
N THR A 9 0.61 16.93 -0.62
CA THR A 9 0.67 16.46 0.77
C THR A 9 0.95 14.95 0.90
N GLN A 10 1.10 14.26 -0.22
CA GLN A 10 1.33 12.81 -0.23
C GLN A 10 2.72 12.48 0.33
N LYS A 11 2.76 11.57 1.33
CA LYS A 11 4.00 11.15 1.99
C LYS A 11 4.67 9.91 1.37
N ILE A 12 4.10 9.36 0.29
CA ILE A 12 4.62 8.16 -0.37
C ILE A 12 5.41 8.52 -1.63
N HIS A 13 6.55 7.85 -1.84
CA HIS A 13 7.41 8.00 -3.00
C HIS A 13 7.03 6.99 -4.08
N ARG A 14 6.30 7.44 -5.11
CA ARG A 14 5.78 6.56 -6.19
C ARG A 14 6.86 5.94 -7.08
N ASN A 15 8.06 6.53 -7.09
CA ASN A 15 9.19 6.05 -7.89
C ASN A 15 10.02 4.97 -7.16
N LYS A 16 9.69 4.66 -5.89
CA LYS A 16 10.40 3.67 -5.09
C LYS A 16 9.43 2.59 -4.64
N THR A 17 9.33 1.54 -5.45
CA THR A 17 8.59 0.32 -5.10
C THR A 17 9.41 -0.52 -4.13
N LEU A 18 8.75 -1.03 -3.10
CA LEU A 18 9.30 -1.96 -2.11
C LEU A 18 8.55 -3.28 -2.19
N SER A 19 9.28 -4.39 -2.13
CA SER A 19 8.69 -5.73 -2.06
C SER A 19 8.64 -6.19 -0.60
N PHE A 20 7.53 -6.81 -0.21
CA PHE A 20 7.36 -7.43 1.11
C PHE A 20 6.47 -8.66 1.01
N SER A 21 6.38 -9.47 2.06
CA SER A 21 5.50 -10.63 2.11
C SER A 21 4.37 -10.43 3.11
N TRP A 22 3.18 -10.95 2.78
CA TRP A 22 2.03 -11.01 3.68
C TRP A 22 1.28 -12.31 3.43
N GLN A 23 1.01 -13.09 4.49
CA GLN A 23 0.37 -14.41 4.40
C GLN A 23 1.07 -15.35 3.38
N GLY A 24 2.41 -15.33 3.34
CA GLY A 24 3.19 -16.11 2.39
C GLY A 24 3.13 -15.61 0.93
N ARG A 25 2.39 -14.54 0.63
CA ARG A 25 2.27 -13.97 -0.72
C ARG A 25 3.18 -12.75 -0.88
N PRO A 26 3.94 -12.64 -1.98
CA PRO A 26 4.71 -11.43 -2.27
C PRO A 26 3.77 -10.28 -2.64
N MET A 27 4.04 -9.12 -2.08
CA MET A 27 3.27 -7.88 -2.26
C MET A 27 4.19 -6.70 -2.53
N LYS A 28 3.62 -5.64 -3.10
CA LYS A 28 4.36 -4.42 -3.46
C LYS A 28 3.79 -3.21 -2.73
N GLY A 29 4.63 -2.47 -2.03
CA GLY A 29 4.33 -1.17 -1.46
C GLY A 29 5.18 -0.08 -2.10
N LEU A 30 4.96 1.17 -1.71
CA LEU A 30 5.84 2.29 -2.01
C LEU A 30 6.59 2.72 -0.76
N LYS A 31 7.78 3.31 -0.93
CA LYS A 31 8.47 3.94 0.20
C LYS A 31 7.57 5.02 0.82
N GLY A 32 7.30 4.91 2.12
CA GLY A 32 6.39 5.80 2.84
C GLY A 32 4.96 5.28 2.97
N ASP A 33 4.60 4.17 2.31
CA ASP A 33 3.35 3.46 2.60
C ASP A 33 3.38 2.91 4.03
N SER A 34 2.20 2.81 4.66
CA SER A 34 1.98 1.94 5.81
C SER A 34 1.64 0.53 5.34
N VAL A 35 1.74 -0.44 6.24
CA VAL A 35 1.33 -1.83 5.93
C VAL A 35 -0.14 -1.86 5.48
N ALA A 36 -1.03 -1.11 6.14
CA ALA A 36 -2.43 -1.04 5.76
C ALA A 36 -2.65 -0.42 4.36
N SER A 37 -1.96 0.69 4.03
CA SER A 37 -2.12 1.33 2.71
C SER A 37 -1.56 0.45 1.59
N ALA A 38 -0.42 -0.22 1.83
CA ALA A 38 0.16 -1.16 0.89
C ALA A 38 -0.76 -2.36 0.66
N LEU A 39 -1.30 -2.98 1.71
CA LEU A 39 -2.22 -4.11 1.62
C LEU A 39 -3.51 -3.73 0.88
N PHE A 40 -4.09 -2.57 1.20
CA PHE A 40 -5.25 -2.04 0.48
C PHE A 40 -4.95 -1.81 -1.00
N ALA A 41 -3.77 -1.28 -1.35
CA ALA A 41 -3.34 -1.11 -2.73
C ALA A 41 -3.15 -2.46 -3.47
N ASN A 42 -2.80 -3.53 -2.74
CA ASN A 42 -2.75 -4.90 -3.25
C ASN A 42 -4.14 -5.60 -3.25
N GLY A 43 -5.22 -4.87 -2.95
CA GLY A 43 -6.59 -5.39 -2.99
C GLY A 43 -7.03 -6.12 -1.71
N VAL A 44 -6.20 -6.13 -0.66
CA VAL A 44 -6.53 -6.73 0.63
C VAL A 44 -7.36 -5.73 1.44
N ARG A 45 -8.60 -6.10 1.77
CA ARG A 45 -9.46 -5.33 2.67
C ARG A 45 -9.32 -5.89 4.08
N ILE A 46 -8.66 -5.14 4.97
CA ILE A 46 -8.43 -5.52 6.37
C ILE A 46 -9.35 -4.75 7.33
N PHE A 47 -10.34 -4.03 6.80
CA PHE A 47 -11.32 -3.37 7.66
C PHE A 47 -12.14 -4.45 8.37
N SER A 48 -11.82 -4.72 9.63
CA SER A 48 -12.71 -5.42 10.54
C SER A 48 -13.68 -4.41 11.15
N ARG A 49 -14.91 -4.83 11.36
CA ARG A 49 -15.90 -4.16 12.21
C ARG A 49 -15.81 -4.84 13.58
N SER A 50 -15.70 -4.06 14.65
CA SER A 50 -15.63 -4.54 16.03
C SER A 50 -16.85 -5.36 16.40
#